data_AF-A0A534KZQ7-F1
#
_entry.id   AF-A0A534KZQ7-F1
#
_cell.length_a   1.000
_cell.length_b   1.000
_cell.length_c   1.000
_cell.angle_alpha   90.00
_cell.angle_beta   90.00
_cell.angle_gamma   90.00
#
_symmetry.space_group_name_H-M   'P 1'
#
loop_
_entity.id
_entity.type
_entity.pdbx_description
1 polymer ?
#
loop_
_entity_poly.entity_id
_entity_poly.type
_entity_poly.pdbx_seq_one_letter_code
_entity_poly.pdbx_strand_id
1 'polypeptide(L)'
;MADISMVTFLSAASALFLSSLIIVAIYRQKTHQVFQKHILLVAVYLLVCAIISNVVISVYVTTQGQAALQDGVILSKRVQATFDYLFGIAIGAFIFVATTASINSRRDFVQYMKSEFPNSYVFYLFLMIITIVTILFSKVTFDPSNPAQIRFEDYFLFVNGIAVATLILYAPYRFITYLRETKPGQEVRRDTYLIILGITGFALCELLFEIVLPYVGIATWRAPGFILEMALVGLIAFGVRGESFLQELIVPEAEAHLLTKPTYSLDRGVTYVVLERDAGQAFEIFKDLVTHGAQGLCITRRAPKAVMAEYGLERTPVLWLSRVAAEKNVIRPSPPENVAMAIEHFIAASERPAVLLDGFEYLVSHNDFGSVLALLHDLNESVAIHESILLVPFDPSAFNEREIALIRREVRLIGPMAEEFGQVTKISP
;
A
#
# COMPACT_ATOMS: atom_id res chain seq x y z
N MET A 1 30.02 31.26 19.68
CA MET A 1 29.40 31.71 18.41
C MET A 1 29.84 30.88 17.20
N ALA A 2 31.09 30.41 17.11
CA ALA A 2 31.57 29.58 15.99
C ALA A 2 30.98 28.15 15.93
N ASP A 3 30.71 27.49 17.07
CA ASP A 3 30.15 26.12 17.07
C ASP A 3 28.67 26.05 16.66
N ILE A 4 27.88 27.08 16.97
CA ILE A 4 26.44 27.12 16.67
C ILE A 4 26.22 27.25 15.15
N SER A 5 27.08 27.99 14.45
CA SER A 5 26.99 28.08 12.99
C SER A 5 27.37 26.75 12.32
N MET A 6 28.44 26.09 12.78
CA MET A 6 28.86 24.80 12.21
C MET A 6 27.78 23.71 12.34
N VAL A 7 27.14 23.60 13.52
CA VAL A 7 26.03 22.64 13.72
C VAL A 7 24.84 22.94 12.82
N THR A 8 24.51 24.22 12.64
CA THR A 8 23.39 24.65 11.77
C THR A 8 23.66 24.38 10.29
N PHE A 9 24.89 24.62 9.83
CA PHE A 9 25.28 24.28 8.45
C PHE A 9 25.36 22.77 8.23
N LEU A 10 25.83 22.01 9.22
CA LEU A 10 25.90 20.56 9.13
C LEU A 10 24.50 19.93 9.10
N SER A 11 23.58 20.39 9.96
CA SER A 11 22.19 19.91 9.96
C SER A 11 21.46 20.25 8.66
N ALA A 12 21.67 21.46 8.12
CA ALA A 12 21.18 21.89 6.81
C ALA A 12 21.68 20.98 5.67
N ALA A 13 22.99 20.71 5.63
CA ALA A 13 23.60 19.86 4.62
C ALA A 13 23.09 18.41 4.73
N SER A 14 22.97 17.88 5.95
CA SER A 14 22.42 16.54 6.19
C SER A 14 20.96 16.43 5.76
N ALA A 15 20.13 17.44 6.04
CA ALA A 15 18.72 17.45 5.66
C ALA A 15 18.52 17.51 4.15
N LEU A 16 19.31 18.34 3.45
CA LEU A 16 19.36 18.37 1.98
C LEU A 16 19.80 17.05 1.38
N PHE A 17 20.83 16.42 1.94
CA PHE A 17 21.33 15.13 1.48
C PHE A 17 20.27 14.04 1.66
N LEU A 18 19.66 13.93 2.84
CA LEU A 18 18.63 12.95 3.14
C LEU A 18 17.41 13.15 2.23
N SER A 19 16.96 14.40 2.08
CA SER A 19 15.89 14.80 1.16
C SER A 19 16.15 14.34 -0.27
N SER A 20 17.38 14.50 -0.75
CA SER A 20 17.78 14.06 -2.10
C SER A 20 17.72 12.53 -2.24
N LEU A 21 18.15 11.80 -1.21
CA LEU A 21 18.15 10.35 -1.16
C LEU A 21 16.71 9.80 -1.20
N ILE A 22 15.80 10.43 -0.46
CA ILE A 22 14.38 10.05 -0.43
C ILE A 22 13.74 10.26 -1.80
N ILE A 23 13.93 11.43 -2.41
CA ILE A 23 13.41 11.70 -3.75
C ILE A 23 13.94 10.67 -4.75
N VAL A 24 15.25 10.40 -4.73
CA VAL A 24 15.87 9.41 -5.64
C VAL A 24 15.34 8.00 -5.38
N ALA A 25 15.16 7.59 -4.12
CA ALA A 25 14.63 6.29 -3.76
C ALA A 25 13.21 6.09 -4.30
N ILE A 26 12.32 7.06 -4.07
CA ILE A 26 10.93 7.01 -4.56
C ILE A 26 10.90 7.09 -6.08
N TYR A 27 11.72 7.97 -6.68
CA TYR A 27 11.79 8.12 -8.13
C TYR A 27 12.24 6.82 -8.83
N ARG A 28 13.21 6.10 -8.25
CA ARG A 28 13.72 4.82 -8.78
C ARG A 28 12.78 3.63 -8.54
N GLN A 29 11.82 3.75 -7.63
CA GLN A 29 10.86 2.69 -7.33
C GLN A 29 10.04 2.33 -8.57
N LYS A 30 10.04 1.05 -8.97
CA LYS A 30 9.14 0.53 -10.01
C LYS A 30 7.80 0.21 -9.34
N THR A 31 6.68 0.72 -9.84
CA THR A 31 5.34 0.44 -9.29
C THR A 31 4.26 0.51 -10.37
N HIS A 32 3.13 -0.19 -10.21
CA HIS A 32 1.93 -0.04 -11.05
C HIS A 32 1.08 1.16 -10.65
N GLN A 33 1.17 1.56 -9.38
CA GLN A 33 0.49 2.69 -8.80
C GLN A 33 1.22 3.99 -9.12
N VAL A 34 1.34 4.27 -10.43
CA VAL A 34 2.05 5.44 -10.95
C VAL A 34 1.43 6.72 -10.40
N PHE A 35 0.10 6.78 -10.28
CA PHE A 35 -0.61 7.94 -9.75
C PHE A 35 -0.25 8.21 -8.28
N GLN A 36 -0.33 7.20 -7.42
CA GLN A 36 0.04 7.25 -6.00
C GLN A 36 1.49 7.70 -5.82
N LYS A 37 2.41 7.12 -6.61
CA LYS A 37 3.82 7.49 -6.61
C LYS A 37 4.03 8.97 -6.96
N HIS A 38 3.31 9.51 -7.94
CA HIS A 38 3.42 10.93 -8.29
C HIS A 38 2.94 11.83 -7.15
N ILE A 39 1.83 11.49 -6.49
CA ILE A 39 1.33 12.25 -5.33
C ILE A 39 2.37 12.23 -4.20
N LEU A 40 2.95 11.05 -3.94
CA LEU A 40 3.97 10.90 -2.91
C LEU A 40 5.25 11.69 -3.22
N LEU A 41 5.69 11.69 -4.49
CA LEU A 41 6.82 12.52 -4.92
C LEU A 41 6.54 14.02 -4.73
N VAL A 42 5.31 14.46 -5.01
CA VAL A 42 4.89 15.85 -4.74
C VAL A 42 4.90 16.15 -3.23
N ALA A 43 4.39 15.23 -2.40
CA ALA A 43 4.42 15.39 -0.96
C ALA A 43 5.86 15.54 -0.45
N VAL A 44 6.73 14.61 -0.81
CA VAL A 44 8.15 14.67 -0.43
C VAL A 44 8.80 15.95 -0.96
N TYR A 45 8.54 16.36 -2.20
CA TYR A 45 9.07 17.61 -2.73
C TYR A 45 8.67 18.83 -1.89
N LEU A 46 7.39 18.92 -1.46
CA LEU A 46 6.91 20.01 -0.59
C LEU A 46 7.58 20.01 0.78
N LEU A 47 7.80 18.83 1.36
CA LEU A 47 8.55 18.67 2.60
C LEU A 47 9.99 19.17 2.44
N VAL A 48 10.65 18.83 1.32
CA VAL A 48 12.00 19.35 1.01
C VAL A 48 11.99 20.87 0.87
N CYS A 49 10.96 21.45 0.24
CA CYS A 49 10.80 22.90 0.18
C CYS A 49 10.65 23.53 1.58
N ALA A 50 9.88 22.92 2.49
CA ALA A 50 9.76 23.39 3.88
C ALA A 50 11.12 23.43 4.58
N ILE A 51 11.87 22.33 4.47
CA ILE A 51 13.21 22.17 5.06
C ILE A 51 14.17 23.22 4.49
N ILE A 52 14.23 23.37 3.16
CA ILE A 52 15.11 24.32 2.48
C ILE A 52 14.76 25.76 2.90
N SER A 53 13.47 26.08 2.93
CA SER A 53 13.01 27.40 3.35
C SER A 53 13.45 27.72 4.78
N ASN A 54 13.25 26.80 5.72
CA ASN A 54 13.66 26.97 7.11
C ASN A 54 15.19 27.19 7.22
N VAL A 55 15.98 26.35 6.54
CA VAL A 55 17.45 26.44 6.51
C VAL A 55 17.94 27.75 5.91
N VAL A 56 17.53 28.07 4.68
CA VAL A 56 18.03 29.23 3.93
C VAL A 56 17.68 30.52 4.64
N ILE A 57 16.44 30.63 5.11
CA ILE A 57 15.99 31.86 5.76
C ILE A 57 16.64 31.97 7.15
N SER A 58 16.81 30.88 7.90
CA SER A 58 17.55 30.91 9.18
C SER A 58 19.02 31.36 8.99
N VAL A 59 19.71 30.86 7.96
CA VAL A 59 21.08 31.28 7.63
C VAL A 59 21.12 32.75 7.19
N TYR A 60 20.20 33.18 6.32
CA TYR A 60 20.14 34.57 5.86
C TYR A 60 19.89 35.54 7.01
N VAL A 61 18.91 35.22 7.86
CA VAL A 61 18.50 36.06 8.98
C VAL A 61 19.61 36.19 10.03
N THR A 62 20.32 35.11 10.36
CA THR A 62 21.45 35.17 11.32
C THR A 62 22.64 36.01 10.84
N THR A 63 22.70 36.39 9.56
CA THR A 63 23.78 37.23 9.00
C THR A 63 23.47 38.73 8.94
N GLN A 64 22.23 39.15 9.21
CA GLN A 64 21.83 40.58 9.21
C GLN A 64 21.49 41.08 10.62
N GLY A 65 21.59 42.40 10.88
CA GLY A 65 21.46 42.99 12.22
C GLY A 65 20.10 42.78 12.93
N GLN A 66 20.03 43.10 14.23
CA GLN A 66 18.93 42.74 15.17
C GLN A 66 17.50 43.12 14.78
N ALA A 67 17.26 44.23 14.08
CA ALA A 67 15.89 44.65 13.69
C ALA A 67 15.39 43.95 12.41
N ALA A 68 16.27 43.74 11.43
CA ALA A 68 15.97 42.89 10.26
C ALA A 68 15.82 41.41 10.64
N LEU A 69 16.32 41.05 11.83
CA LEU A 69 16.24 39.70 12.39
C LEU A 69 14.80 39.27 12.68
N GLN A 70 14.01 40.13 13.35
CA GLN A 70 12.68 39.74 13.85
C GLN A 70 11.66 39.54 12.73
N ASP A 71 11.55 40.49 11.80
CA ASP A 71 10.64 40.38 10.65
C ASP A 71 11.05 39.24 9.71
N GLY A 72 12.36 39.02 9.55
CA GLY A 72 12.90 37.90 8.78
C GLY A 72 12.59 36.53 9.39
N VAL A 73 12.67 36.39 10.73
CA VAL A 73 12.27 35.15 11.43
C VAL A 73 10.77 34.88 11.26
N ILE A 74 9.91 35.90 11.40
CA ILE A 74 8.46 35.72 11.24
C ILE A 74 8.12 35.26 9.82
N LEU A 75 8.71 35.90 8.80
CA LEU A 75 8.50 35.52 7.41
C LEU A 75 8.97 34.07 7.17
N SER A 76 10.15 33.70 7.69
CA SER A 76 10.67 32.33 7.63
C SER A 76 9.64 31.31 8.09
N LYS A 77 9.09 31.55 9.28
CA LYS A 77 8.17 30.65 9.96
C LYS A 77 6.84 30.51 9.24
N ARG A 78 6.32 31.61 8.69
CA ARG A 78 5.10 31.57 7.87
C ARG A 78 5.31 30.77 6.60
N VAL A 79 6.44 30.97 5.92
CA VAL A 79 6.76 30.24 4.67
C VAL A 79 6.97 28.76 4.97
N GLN A 80 7.75 28.41 5.99
CA GLN A 80 7.96 27.02 6.44
C GLN A 80 6.62 26.36 6.76
N ALA A 81 5.82 26.93 7.67
CA ALA A 81 4.54 26.36 8.07
C ALA A 81 3.58 26.20 6.88
N THR A 82 3.60 27.12 5.91
CA THR A 82 2.81 26.98 4.69
C THR A 82 3.21 25.74 3.89
N PHE A 83 4.51 25.50 3.71
CA PHE A 83 4.99 24.28 3.05
C PHE A 83 4.69 23.01 3.85
N ASP A 84 4.75 23.05 5.18
CA ASP A 84 4.39 21.89 6.02
C ASP A 84 2.93 21.51 5.89
N TYR A 85 2.03 22.49 5.82
CA TYR A 85 0.60 22.22 5.58
C TYR A 85 0.30 21.81 4.14
N LEU A 86 1.03 22.34 3.14
CA LEU A 86 0.95 21.84 1.76
C LEU A 86 1.44 20.39 1.67
N PHE A 87 2.52 20.05 2.37
CA PHE A 87 2.98 18.67 2.54
C PHE A 87 1.90 17.82 3.21
N GLY A 88 1.27 18.32 4.28
CA GLY A 88 0.12 17.69 4.96
C GLY A 88 -1.01 17.35 3.98
N ILE A 89 -1.41 18.31 3.15
CA ILE A 89 -2.43 18.11 2.10
C ILE A 89 -2.02 17.00 1.12
N ALA A 90 -0.78 17.01 0.65
CA ALA A 90 -0.26 16.05 -0.31
C ALA A 90 -0.09 14.65 0.29
N ILE A 91 0.41 14.52 1.52
CA ILE A 91 0.52 13.22 2.20
C ILE A 91 -0.87 12.68 2.56
N GLY A 92 -1.81 13.54 2.96
CA GLY A 92 -3.21 13.17 3.16
C GLY A 92 -3.85 12.62 1.88
N ALA A 93 -3.56 13.24 0.73
CA ALA A 93 -4.02 12.74 -0.58
C ALA A 93 -3.39 11.37 -0.89
N PHE A 94 -2.10 11.23 -0.66
CA PHE A 94 -1.39 9.97 -0.86
C PHE A 94 -1.99 8.85 -0.01
N ILE A 95 -2.15 9.07 1.30
CA ILE A 95 -2.76 8.10 2.21
C ILE A 95 -4.14 7.70 1.71
N PHE A 96 -4.95 8.69 1.32
CA PHE A 96 -6.30 8.45 0.84
C PHE A 96 -6.32 7.54 -0.39
N VAL A 97 -5.54 7.87 -1.42
CA VAL A 97 -5.47 7.09 -2.66
C VAL A 97 -4.82 5.73 -2.42
N ALA A 98 -3.80 5.63 -1.57
CA ALA A 98 -3.12 4.37 -1.26
C ALA A 98 -4.00 3.40 -0.46
N THR A 99 -4.99 3.92 0.27
CA THR A 99 -5.92 3.12 1.10
C THR A 99 -7.31 2.96 0.47
N THR A 100 -7.50 3.40 -0.77
CA THR A 100 -8.77 3.24 -1.50
C THR A 100 -8.52 2.52 -2.81
N ALA A 101 -8.92 1.24 -2.85
CA ALA A 101 -8.69 0.34 -3.99
C ALA A 101 -9.29 0.85 -5.31
N SER A 102 -10.40 1.58 -5.27
CA SER A 102 -11.10 2.09 -6.46
C SER A 102 -10.35 3.20 -7.20
N ILE A 103 -9.25 3.74 -6.66
CA ILE A 103 -8.54 4.90 -7.22
C ILE A 103 -7.18 4.49 -7.75
N ASN A 104 -7.09 4.24 -9.06
CA ASN A 104 -5.83 3.87 -9.72
C ASN A 104 -5.29 4.96 -10.65
N SER A 105 -6.13 5.94 -11.00
CA SER A 105 -5.77 7.05 -11.87
C SER A 105 -6.29 8.40 -11.38
N ARG A 106 -5.77 9.48 -11.98
CA ARG A 106 -6.26 10.84 -11.73
C ARG A 106 -7.74 11.00 -12.09
N ARG A 107 -8.24 10.28 -13.11
CA ARG A 107 -9.65 10.35 -13.51
C ARG A 107 -10.53 9.71 -12.43
N ASP A 108 -10.14 8.54 -11.94
CA ASP A 108 -10.86 7.82 -10.88
C ASP A 108 -10.90 8.66 -9.60
N PHE A 109 -9.80 9.33 -9.25
CA PHE A 109 -9.75 10.23 -8.11
C PHE A 109 -10.76 11.37 -8.24
N VAL A 110 -10.79 12.05 -9.40
CA VAL A 110 -11.74 13.15 -9.64
C VAL A 110 -13.18 12.65 -9.66
N GLN A 111 -13.44 11.47 -10.20
CA GLN A 111 -14.76 10.86 -10.22
C GLN A 111 -15.22 10.50 -8.80
N TYR A 112 -14.36 9.86 -8.03
CA TYR A 112 -14.61 9.50 -6.64
C TYR A 112 -14.95 10.74 -5.80
N MET A 113 -14.19 11.82 -5.95
CA MET A 113 -14.43 13.08 -5.23
C MET A 113 -15.78 13.74 -5.57
N LYS A 114 -16.40 13.38 -6.71
CA LYS A 114 -17.73 13.85 -7.09
C LYS A 114 -18.85 12.92 -6.63
N SER A 115 -18.64 11.61 -6.67
CA SER A 115 -19.67 10.62 -6.32
C SER A 115 -19.80 10.42 -4.81
N GLU A 116 -18.68 10.39 -4.09
CA GLU A 116 -18.59 10.06 -2.67
C GLU A 116 -18.35 11.32 -1.82
N PHE A 117 -19.14 12.37 -2.05
CA PHE A 117 -19.02 13.62 -1.30
C PHE A 117 -20.09 13.72 -0.20
N PRO A 118 -19.74 14.07 1.06
CA PRO A 118 -18.39 14.34 1.58
C PRO A 118 -17.66 13.06 2.02
N ASN A 119 -16.33 13.02 1.82
CA ASN A 119 -15.46 11.93 2.28
C ASN A 119 -14.40 12.41 3.29
N SER A 120 -13.68 11.46 3.88
CA SER A 120 -12.68 11.72 4.92
C SER A 120 -11.55 12.65 4.45
N TYR A 121 -11.15 12.58 3.17
CA TYR A 121 -10.10 13.44 2.63
C TYR A 121 -10.59 14.87 2.40
N VAL A 122 -11.84 15.08 1.98
CA VAL A 122 -12.44 16.41 1.86
C VAL A 122 -12.45 17.14 3.21
N PHE A 123 -12.88 16.45 4.27
CA PHE A 123 -12.89 17.03 5.61
C PHE A 123 -11.46 17.35 6.10
N TYR A 124 -10.53 16.44 5.88
CA TYR A 124 -9.10 16.66 6.15
C TYR A 124 -8.56 17.89 5.41
N LEU A 125 -8.81 17.99 4.10
CA LEU A 125 -8.36 19.07 3.23
C LEU A 125 -8.91 20.43 3.70
N PHE A 126 -10.19 20.48 4.08
CA PHE A 126 -10.83 21.68 4.60
C PHE A 126 -10.10 22.24 5.83
N LEU A 127 -9.76 21.36 6.80
CA LEU A 127 -9.02 21.76 8.00
C LEU A 127 -7.62 22.28 7.66
N MET A 128 -6.89 21.62 6.74
CA MET A 128 -5.57 22.08 6.33
C MET A 128 -5.61 23.46 5.65
N ILE A 129 -6.58 23.70 4.77
CA ILE A 129 -6.74 24.99 4.07
C ILE A 129 -7.06 26.10 5.07
N ILE A 130 -7.98 25.87 6.01
CA ILE A 130 -8.30 26.83 7.06
C ILE A 130 -7.06 27.20 7.88
N THR A 131 -6.22 26.22 8.20
CA THR A 131 -5.00 26.50 8.96
C THR A 131 -3.98 27.32 8.16
N ILE A 132 -3.80 27.05 6.87
CA ILE A 132 -2.96 27.88 5.99
C ILE A 132 -3.46 29.32 5.99
N VAL A 133 -4.78 29.53 5.80
CA VAL A 133 -5.38 30.86 5.86
C VAL A 133 -5.11 31.52 7.21
N THR A 134 -5.27 30.77 8.31
CA THR A 134 -5.02 31.27 9.67
C THR A 134 -3.56 31.67 9.89
N ILE A 135 -2.58 30.93 9.35
CA ILE A 135 -1.15 31.27 9.39
C ILE A 135 -0.86 32.61 8.68
N LEU A 136 -1.51 32.85 7.54
CA LEU A 136 -1.27 34.05 6.73
C LEU A 136 -1.79 35.32 7.41
N PHE A 137 -2.85 35.21 8.21
CA PHE A 137 -3.49 36.35 8.89
C PHE A 137 -3.10 36.52 10.36
N SER A 138 -2.59 35.48 11.03
CA SER A 138 -2.26 35.55 12.46
C SER A 138 -1.11 36.50 12.74
N LYS A 139 -1.27 37.32 13.78
CA LYS A 139 -0.18 38.20 14.24
C LYS A 139 0.77 37.39 15.13
N VAL A 140 2.06 37.56 14.89
CA VAL A 140 3.13 36.95 15.70
C VAL A 140 3.83 38.07 16.45
N THR A 141 3.93 37.94 17.76
CA THR A 141 4.58 38.94 18.63
C THR A 141 5.71 38.30 19.42
N PHE A 142 6.83 39.02 19.56
CA PHE A 142 7.92 38.61 20.44
C PHE A 142 7.73 39.19 21.84
N ASP A 143 8.10 38.45 22.88
CA ASP A 143 8.16 39.02 24.21
C ASP A 143 9.38 39.97 24.30
N PRO A 144 9.19 41.26 24.64
CA PRO A 144 10.29 42.22 24.81
C PRO A 144 11.30 41.82 25.89
N SER A 145 10.88 41.01 26.87
CA SER A 145 11.71 40.56 27.99
C SER A 145 12.47 39.25 27.70
N ASN A 146 11.97 38.43 26.78
CA ASN A 146 12.62 37.20 26.34
C ASN A 146 12.46 37.03 24.82
N PRO A 147 13.45 37.46 24.01
CA PRO A 147 13.36 37.38 22.55
C PRO A 147 13.34 35.94 22.01
N ALA A 148 13.57 34.92 22.84
CA ALA A 148 13.39 33.52 22.47
C ALA A 148 11.94 33.04 22.57
N GLN A 149 11.04 33.81 23.20
CA GLN A 149 9.64 33.47 23.37
C GLN A 149 8.80 34.07 22.23
N ILE A 150 8.12 33.19 21.51
CA ILE A 150 7.21 33.56 20.41
C ILE A 150 5.78 33.41 20.91
N ARG A 151 5.00 34.50 20.88
CA ARG A 151 3.59 34.49 21.28
C ARG A 151 2.71 34.50 20.03
N PHE A 152 1.79 33.56 20.01
CA PHE A 152 0.76 33.41 18.97
C PHE A 152 -0.61 33.78 19.54
N GLU A 153 -1.54 34.19 18.68
CA GLU A 153 -2.92 34.45 19.06
C GLU A 153 -3.67 33.14 19.39
N ASP A 154 -4.60 33.18 20.36
CA ASP A 154 -5.26 31.98 20.88
C ASP A 154 -6.04 31.20 19.80
N TYR A 155 -6.70 31.91 18.88
CA TYR A 155 -7.43 31.27 17.79
C TYR A 155 -6.49 30.54 16.81
N PHE A 156 -5.27 31.05 16.60
CA PHE A 156 -4.26 30.38 15.79
C PHE A 156 -3.84 29.06 16.45
N LEU A 157 -3.55 29.09 17.75
CA LEU A 157 -3.17 27.90 18.50
C LEU A 157 -4.28 26.84 18.48
N PHE A 158 -5.54 27.27 18.59
CA PHE A 158 -6.70 26.37 18.52
C PHE A 158 -6.84 25.70 17.15
N VAL A 159 -6.85 26.49 16.07
CA VAL A 159 -6.99 25.98 14.69
C VAL A 159 -5.81 25.07 14.33
N ASN A 160 -4.59 25.50 14.65
CA ASN A 160 -3.38 24.72 14.42
C ASN A 160 -3.42 23.40 15.22
N GLY A 161 -3.84 23.44 16.48
CA GLY A 161 -3.99 22.25 17.32
C GLY A 161 -4.95 21.22 16.73
N ILE A 162 -6.11 21.67 16.21
CA ILE A 162 -7.08 20.79 15.52
C ILE A 162 -6.46 20.17 14.26
N ALA A 163 -5.77 20.97 13.45
CA ALA A 163 -5.19 20.48 12.22
C ALA A 163 -4.07 19.45 12.48
N VAL A 164 -3.18 19.72 13.43
CA VAL A 164 -2.15 18.76 13.84
C VAL A 164 -2.78 17.49 14.41
N ALA A 165 -3.77 17.59 15.29
CA ALA A 165 -4.47 16.43 15.83
C ALA A 165 -5.12 15.58 14.72
N THR A 166 -5.69 16.24 13.71
CA THR A 166 -6.25 15.58 12.54
C THR A 166 -5.15 14.83 11.77
N LEU A 167 -3.98 15.43 11.55
CA LEU A 167 -2.87 14.80 10.85
C LEU A 167 -2.31 13.58 11.61
N ILE A 168 -2.18 13.71 12.94
CA ILE A 168 -1.77 12.63 13.86
C ILE A 168 -2.74 11.44 13.79
N LEU A 169 -4.05 11.70 13.69
CA LEU A 169 -5.07 10.64 13.73
C LEU A 169 -5.41 10.07 12.35
N TYR A 170 -5.28 10.86 11.28
CA TYR A 170 -5.73 10.49 9.93
C TYR A 170 -4.94 9.32 9.35
N ALA A 171 -3.60 9.34 9.47
CA ALA A 171 -2.75 8.26 8.95
C ALA A 171 -3.01 6.92 9.68
N PRO A 172 -3.00 6.85 11.04
CA PRO A 172 -3.41 5.64 11.75
C PRO A 172 -4.82 5.17 11.36
N TYR A 173 -5.81 6.07 11.33
CA TYR A 173 -7.20 5.70 11.01
C TYR A 173 -7.30 5.01 9.64
N ARG A 174 -6.75 5.61 8.59
CA ARG A 174 -6.85 5.08 7.23
C ARG A 174 -6.05 3.80 7.05
N PHE A 175 -4.78 3.80 7.48
CA PHE A 175 -3.92 2.64 7.28
C PHE A 175 -4.32 1.45 8.15
N ILE A 176 -4.70 1.64 9.41
CA ILE A 176 -5.14 0.53 10.26
C ILE A 176 -6.46 -0.06 9.74
N THR A 177 -7.38 0.78 9.25
CA THR A 177 -8.62 0.29 8.61
C THR A 177 -8.29 -0.53 7.37
N TYR A 178 -7.42 -0.01 6.48
CA TYR A 178 -6.93 -0.75 5.32
C TYR A 178 -6.27 -2.09 5.68
N LEU A 179 -5.37 -2.11 6.68
CA LEU A 179 -4.70 -3.33 7.14
C LEU A 179 -5.68 -4.38 7.70
N ARG A 180 -6.80 -3.95 8.29
CA ARG A 180 -7.85 -4.86 8.79
C ARG A 180 -8.68 -5.46 7.67
N GLU A 181 -8.96 -4.67 6.64
CA GLU A 181 -9.78 -5.07 5.50
C GLU A 181 -9.01 -5.97 4.53
N THR A 182 -7.78 -5.60 4.17
CA THR A 182 -6.99 -6.33 3.16
C THR A 182 -6.08 -7.41 3.74
N LYS A 183 -5.82 -7.38 5.05
CA LYS A 183 -4.93 -8.32 5.78
C LYS A 183 -3.61 -8.62 5.03
N PRO A 184 -2.84 -7.59 4.61
CA PRO A 184 -1.71 -7.76 3.69
C PRO A 184 -0.54 -8.53 4.34
N GLY A 185 0.42 -8.95 3.52
CA GLY A 185 1.60 -9.70 3.96
C GLY A 185 2.41 -9.00 5.06
N GLN A 186 3.23 -9.77 5.78
CA GLN A 186 4.00 -9.26 6.94
C GLN A 186 4.92 -8.07 6.58
N GLU A 187 5.50 -8.08 5.38
CA GLU A 187 6.36 -6.99 4.90
C GLU A 187 5.57 -5.68 4.74
N VAL A 188 4.43 -5.73 4.05
CA VAL A 188 3.56 -4.55 3.84
C VAL A 188 3.03 -4.03 5.18
N ARG A 189 2.66 -4.93 6.08
CA ARG A 189 2.20 -4.55 7.42
C ARG A 189 3.28 -3.80 8.20
N ARG A 190 4.53 -4.31 8.20
CA ARG A 190 5.68 -3.63 8.81
C ARG A 190 5.89 -2.25 8.19
N ASP A 191 5.95 -2.18 6.87
CA ASP A 191 6.24 -0.95 6.14
C ASP A 191 5.14 0.11 6.36
N THR A 192 3.88 -0.33 6.43
CA THR A 192 2.74 0.53 6.78
C THR A 192 2.88 1.12 8.19
N TYR A 193 3.27 0.32 9.19
CA TYR A 193 3.49 0.85 10.54
C TYR A 193 4.67 1.82 10.61
N LEU A 194 5.73 1.63 9.82
CA LEU A 194 6.83 2.59 9.73
C LEU A 194 6.38 3.92 9.12
N ILE A 195 5.52 3.89 8.10
CA ILE A 195 4.91 5.09 7.50
C ILE A 195 4.00 5.79 8.52
N ILE A 196 3.14 5.06 9.24
CA ILE A 196 2.28 5.63 10.28
C ILE A 196 3.13 6.31 11.36
N LEU A 197 4.17 5.62 11.85
CA LEU A 197 5.08 6.15 12.86
C LEU A 197 5.80 7.40 12.37
N GLY A 198 6.29 7.40 11.13
CA GLY A 198 6.96 8.53 10.52
C GLY A 198 6.05 9.75 10.39
N ILE A 199 4.85 9.61 9.83
CA ILE A 199 3.91 10.72 9.62
C ILE A 199 3.40 11.28 10.95
N THR A 200 2.95 10.39 11.85
CA THR A 200 2.40 10.77 13.16
C THR A 200 3.48 11.39 14.04
N GLY A 201 4.66 10.79 14.05
CA GLY A 201 5.81 11.28 14.80
C GLY A 201 6.28 12.64 14.29
N PHE A 202 6.32 12.84 12.96
CA PHE A 202 6.71 14.12 12.36
C PHE A 202 5.76 15.24 12.81
N ALA A 203 4.46 15.01 12.72
CA ALA A 203 3.43 15.96 13.14
C ALA A 203 3.53 16.34 14.63
N LEU A 204 3.83 15.35 15.48
CA LEU A 204 4.00 15.54 16.91
C LEU A 204 5.27 16.34 17.23
N CYS A 205 6.37 16.04 16.54
CA CYS A 205 7.64 16.74 16.71
C CYS A 205 7.52 18.20 16.27
N GLU A 206 6.92 18.45 15.12
CA GLU A 206 6.63 19.81 14.63
C GLU A 206 5.86 20.61 15.69
N LEU A 207 4.74 20.09 16.21
CA LEU A 207 4.00 20.76 17.27
C LEU A 207 4.85 21.04 18.53
N LEU A 208 5.65 20.05 18.96
CA LEU A 208 6.43 20.15 20.18
C LEU A 208 7.60 21.15 20.04
N PHE A 209 8.44 20.98 19.02
CA PHE A 209 9.69 21.71 18.87
C PHE A 209 9.54 23.06 18.16
N GLU A 210 8.52 23.23 17.32
CA GLU A 210 8.29 24.48 16.58
C GLU A 210 7.34 25.43 17.29
N ILE A 211 6.40 24.91 18.09
CA ILE A 211 5.33 25.71 18.69
C ILE A 211 5.38 25.66 20.22
N VAL A 212 5.26 24.47 20.83
CA VAL A 212 5.11 24.35 22.29
C VAL A 212 6.36 24.80 23.05
N LEU A 213 7.55 24.31 22.68
CA LEU A 213 8.79 24.65 23.37
C LEU A 213 9.18 26.13 23.22
N PRO A 214 9.10 26.75 22.02
CA PRO A 214 9.30 28.19 21.89
C PRO A 214 8.25 29.03 22.63
N TYR A 215 7.00 28.56 22.73
CA TYR A 215 5.96 29.25 23.48
C TYR A 215 6.28 29.35 24.98
N VAL A 216 6.94 28.33 25.55
CA VAL A 216 7.43 28.34 26.95
C VAL A 216 8.86 28.92 27.10
N GLY A 217 9.45 29.43 26.01
CA GLY A 217 10.77 30.07 26.01
C GLY A 217 11.96 29.12 25.94
N ILE A 218 11.74 27.84 25.61
CA ILE A 218 12.79 26.81 25.49
C ILE A 218 13.16 26.64 24.00
N ALA A 219 14.14 27.40 23.52
CA ALA A 219 14.58 27.33 22.12
C ALA A 219 15.72 26.31 21.84
N THR A 220 16.39 25.80 22.87
CA THR A 220 17.59 24.94 22.74
C THR A 220 17.32 23.58 22.11
N TRP A 221 16.09 23.07 22.24
CA TRP A 221 15.68 21.74 21.75
C TRP A 221 15.30 21.69 20.27
N ARG A 222 15.28 22.85 19.62
CA ARG A 222 14.89 22.98 18.22
C ARG A 222 15.81 22.19 17.26
N ALA A 223 17.12 22.28 17.46
CA ALA A 223 18.09 21.56 16.63
C ALA A 223 18.03 20.02 16.84
N PRO A 224 17.97 19.51 18.09
CA PRO A 224 17.68 18.09 18.33
C PRO A 224 16.33 17.63 17.75
N GLY A 225 15.28 18.44 17.86
CA GLY A 225 13.96 18.17 17.29
C GLY A 225 14.00 17.99 15.77
N PHE A 226 14.72 18.87 15.09
CA PHE A 226 14.92 18.78 13.64
C PHE A 226 15.66 17.48 13.22
N ILE A 227 16.63 17.01 14.00
CA ILE A 227 17.31 15.73 13.73
C ILE A 227 16.31 14.57 13.85
N LEU A 228 15.45 14.60 14.86
CA LEU A 228 14.41 13.59 15.07
C LEU A 228 13.38 13.61 13.92
N GLU A 229 12.95 14.79 13.48
CA GLU A 229 12.07 14.95 12.31
C GLU A 229 12.71 14.35 11.06
N MET A 230 14.00 14.59 10.81
CA MET A 230 14.69 14.00 9.67
C MET A 230 14.75 12.47 9.75
N ALA A 231 14.95 11.91 10.95
CA ALA A 231 14.91 10.46 11.14
C ALA A 231 13.51 9.88 10.85
N LEU A 232 12.45 10.57 11.27
CA LEU A 232 11.05 10.18 11.03
C LEU A 232 10.69 10.23 9.54
N VAL A 233 11.14 11.27 8.84
CA VAL A 233 11.02 11.40 7.39
C VAL A 233 11.78 10.26 6.67
N GLY A 234 12.95 9.88 7.20
CA GLY A 234 13.69 8.70 6.77
C GLY A 234 12.92 7.39 6.93
N LEU A 235 12.12 7.22 8.00
CA LEU A 235 11.25 6.06 8.18
C LEU A 235 10.12 6.00 7.15
N ILE A 236 9.50 7.14 6.84
CA ILE A 236 8.49 7.22 5.76
C ILE A 236 9.12 6.74 4.46
N ALA A 237 10.30 7.27 4.12
CA ALA A 237 11.01 6.89 2.90
C ALA A 237 11.40 5.41 2.87
N PHE A 238 11.84 4.87 4.01
CA PHE A 238 12.18 3.46 4.13
C PHE A 238 10.96 2.55 3.94
N GLY A 239 9.83 2.87 4.58
CA GLY A 239 8.59 2.11 4.40
C GLY A 239 8.02 2.22 2.98
N VAL A 240 8.16 3.38 2.35
CA VAL A 240 7.73 3.58 0.95
C VAL A 240 8.64 2.84 -0.03
N ARG A 241 9.93 2.66 0.26
CA ARG A 241 10.90 2.05 -0.65
C ARG A 241 10.57 0.59 -1.00
N GLY A 242 9.90 -0.14 -0.11
CA GLY A 242 9.56 -1.54 -0.32
C GLY A 242 8.84 -1.74 -1.66
N GLU A 243 9.23 -2.78 -2.42
CA GLU A 243 8.50 -3.13 -3.65
C GLU A 243 7.03 -3.46 -3.30
N SER A 244 6.79 -4.08 -2.14
CA SER A 244 5.52 -4.65 -1.69
C SER A 244 4.42 -3.63 -1.37
N PHE A 245 4.72 -2.45 -0.78
CA PHE A 245 3.70 -1.53 -0.25
C PHE A 245 2.74 -0.96 -1.31
N LEU A 246 3.21 -0.73 -2.54
CA LEU A 246 2.39 -0.26 -3.66
C LEU A 246 2.11 -1.36 -4.70
N GLN A 247 2.64 -2.57 -4.52
CA GLN A 247 2.62 -3.62 -5.54
C GLN A 247 1.76 -4.83 -5.23
N GLU A 248 1.20 -5.01 -4.03
CA GLU A 248 0.28 -6.15 -3.81
C GLU A 248 -1.10 -5.89 -4.43
N LEU A 249 -1.10 -6.02 -5.77
CA LEU A 249 -2.09 -6.82 -6.47
C LEU A 249 -2.28 -8.12 -5.70
N ILE A 250 -3.36 -8.18 -4.95
CA ILE A 250 -4.38 -9.24 -4.91
C ILE A 250 -5.43 -8.63 -3.98
N VAL A 251 -6.17 -7.62 -4.47
CA VAL A 251 -7.39 -7.21 -3.78
C VAL A 251 -8.46 -8.16 -4.31
N PRO A 252 -9.02 -9.03 -3.46
CA PRO A 252 -10.05 -9.93 -3.92
C PRO A 252 -11.29 -9.11 -4.28
N GLU A 253 -11.57 -9.00 -5.57
CA GLU A 253 -12.73 -8.31 -6.11
C GLU A 253 -13.59 -9.32 -6.87
N ALA A 254 -14.90 -9.33 -6.55
CA ALA A 254 -15.86 -10.12 -7.30
C ALA A 254 -16.19 -9.41 -8.63
N GLU A 255 -16.22 -10.17 -9.73
CA GLU A 255 -16.52 -9.66 -11.08
C GLU A 255 -17.91 -9.01 -11.15
N ALA A 256 -18.95 -9.81 -10.92
CA ALA A 256 -20.35 -9.41 -10.87
C ALA A 256 -21.18 -10.52 -10.20
N HIS A 257 -22.37 -10.18 -9.70
CA HIS A 257 -23.39 -11.17 -9.35
C HIS A 257 -24.36 -11.29 -10.51
N LEU A 258 -24.06 -12.15 -11.49
CA LEU A 258 -25.10 -12.53 -12.44
C LEU A 258 -26.29 -13.13 -11.67
N LEU A 259 -27.50 -12.65 -11.97
CA LEU A 259 -28.73 -13.11 -11.32
C LEU A 259 -29.20 -14.48 -11.84
N THR A 260 -28.49 -15.04 -12.82
CA THR A 260 -28.70 -16.39 -13.34
C THR A 260 -28.27 -17.43 -12.31
N LYS A 261 -28.74 -18.67 -12.48
CA LYS A 261 -28.24 -19.78 -11.66
C LYS A 261 -26.87 -20.21 -12.17
N PRO A 262 -25.92 -20.58 -11.28
CA PRO A 262 -24.66 -21.19 -11.66
C PRO A 262 -24.92 -22.44 -12.50
N THR A 263 -24.08 -22.62 -13.52
CA THR A 263 -24.09 -23.82 -14.37
C THR A 263 -23.47 -25.00 -13.63
N TYR A 264 -22.40 -24.75 -12.86
CA TYR A 264 -21.68 -25.78 -12.11
C TYR A 264 -21.96 -25.67 -10.60
N SER A 265 -22.28 -26.80 -9.97
CA SER A 265 -22.44 -26.89 -8.51
C SER A 265 -21.27 -27.66 -7.91
N LEU A 266 -20.43 -26.95 -7.15
CA LEU A 266 -19.27 -27.49 -6.45
C LEU A 266 -19.44 -27.29 -4.94
N ASP A 267 -18.99 -28.27 -4.17
CA ASP A 267 -18.96 -28.19 -2.72
C ASP A 267 -17.78 -27.30 -2.29
N ARG A 268 -18.01 -26.44 -1.30
CA ARG A 268 -16.98 -25.59 -0.73
C ARG A 268 -16.10 -26.37 0.25
N GLY A 269 -14.87 -25.89 0.44
CA GLY A 269 -13.87 -26.57 1.26
C GLY A 269 -13.22 -27.76 0.56
N VAL A 270 -13.27 -27.81 -0.77
CA VAL A 270 -12.80 -28.96 -1.56
C VAL A 270 -11.86 -28.51 -2.67
N THR A 271 -10.75 -29.23 -2.81
CA THR A 271 -9.86 -29.14 -3.96
C THR A 271 -10.29 -30.14 -5.03
N TYR A 272 -10.54 -29.62 -6.23
CA TYR A 272 -10.93 -30.37 -7.40
C TYR A 272 -9.79 -30.42 -8.40
N VAL A 273 -9.45 -31.64 -8.82
CA VAL A 273 -8.58 -31.85 -9.97
C VAL A 273 -9.45 -32.10 -11.20
N VAL A 274 -9.31 -31.24 -12.21
CA VAL A 274 -10.01 -31.34 -13.48
C VAL A 274 -9.13 -32.12 -14.45
N LEU A 275 -9.50 -33.36 -14.73
CA LEU A 275 -8.74 -34.24 -15.62
C LEU A 275 -9.01 -33.87 -17.08
N GLU A 276 -8.06 -33.15 -17.68
CA GLU A 276 -8.13 -32.63 -19.05
C GLU A 276 -6.73 -32.31 -19.61
N ARG A 277 -6.62 -32.01 -20.91
CA ARG A 277 -5.34 -31.67 -21.55
C ARG A 277 -5.07 -30.17 -21.67
N ASP A 278 -6.10 -29.37 -21.93
CA ASP A 278 -5.96 -27.97 -22.35
C ASP A 278 -6.51 -26.94 -21.33
N ALA A 279 -6.85 -27.37 -20.11
CA ALA A 279 -7.41 -26.55 -19.01
C ALA A 279 -8.75 -25.83 -19.28
N GLY A 280 -9.33 -25.97 -20.48
CA GLY A 280 -10.51 -25.23 -20.91
C GLY A 280 -11.74 -25.45 -20.04
N GLN A 281 -11.97 -26.68 -19.56
CA GLN A 281 -13.13 -26.93 -18.69
C GLN A 281 -12.95 -26.30 -17.31
N ALA A 282 -11.76 -26.39 -16.72
CA ALA A 282 -11.45 -25.73 -15.46
C ALA A 282 -11.64 -24.21 -15.54
N PHE A 283 -11.26 -23.58 -16.66
CA PHE A 283 -11.50 -22.15 -16.86
C PHE A 283 -12.99 -21.80 -16.97
N GLU A 284 -13.81 -22.59 -17.67
CA GLU A 284 -15.27 -22.32 -17.74
C GLU A 284 -15.95 -22.52 -16.38
N ILE A 285 -15.55 -23.55 -15.62
CA ILE A 285 -16.03 -23.75 -14.24
C ILE A 285 -15.63 -22.55 -13.37
N PHE A 286 -14.36 -22.12 -13.44
CA PHE A 286 -13.86 -20.99 -12.68
C PHE A 286 -14.61 -19.69 -13.00
N LYS A 287 -14.82 -19.41 -14.29
CA LYS A 287 -15.59 -18.27 -14.79
C LYS A 287 -17.02 -18.27 -14.25
N ASP A 288 -17.70 -19.42 -14.26
CA ASP A 288 -19.05 -19.54 -13.70
C ASP A 288 -19.06 -19.23 -12.19
N LEU A 289 -18.06 -19.67 -11.42
CA LEU A 289 -17.96 -19.34 -10.00
C LEU A 289 -17.78 -17.83 -9.75
N VAL A 290 -16.84 -17.19 -10.44
CA VAL A 290 -16.51 -15.77 -10.19
C VAL A 290 -17.59 -14.81 -10.70
N THR A 291 -18.34 -15.20 -11.72
CA THR A 291 -19.49 -14.44 -12.25
C THR A 291 -20.77 -14.63 -11.43
N HIS A 292 -20.78 -15.59 -10.49
CA HIS A 292 -21.87 -15.81 -9.53
C HIS A 292 -21.46 -15.47 -8.09
N GLY A 293 -20.48 -14.57 -7.93
CA GLY A 293 -20.17 -13.95 -6.64
C GLY A 293 -19.06 -14.59 -5.82
N ALA A 294 -18.31 -15.54 -6.36
CA ALA A 294 -17.03 -15.93 -5.75
C ALA A 294 -15.97 -14.86 -6.05
N GLN A 295 -15.11 -14.57 -5.07
CA GLN A 295 -13.88 -13.83 -5.34
C GLN A 295 -12.86 -14.80 -5.93
N GLY A 296 -12.34 -14.48 -7.12
CA GLY A 296 -11.48 -15.36 -7.91
C GLY A 296 -10.00 -15.04 -7.83
N LEU A 297 -9.13 -16.04 -7.89
CA LEU A 297 -7.72 -15.89 -8.25
C LEU A 297 -7.37 -16.90 -9.33
N CYS A 298 -6.81 -16.43 -10.45
CA CYS A 298 -6.31 -17.31 -11.51
C CYS A 298 -4.79 -17.26 -11.53
N ILE A 299 -4.14 -18.40 -11.42
CA ILE A 299 -2.70 -18.59 -11.67
C ILE A 299 -2.59 -19.45 -12.92
N THR A 300 -1.88 -18.98 -13.94
CA THR A 300 -1.83 -19.63 -15.26
C THR A 300 -0.48 -19.46 -15.92
N ARG A 301 -0.08 -20.40 -16.80
CA ARG A 301 1.10 -20.25 -17.67
C ARG A 301 0.84 -19.40 -18.90
N ARG A 302 -0.43 -19.13 -19.20
CA ARG A 302 -0.85 -18.31 -20.33
C ARG A 302 -0.69 -16.83 -19.99
N ALA A 303 -0.48 -15.99 -21.01
CA ALA A 303 -0.34 -14.56 -20.79
C ALA A 303 -1.63 -13.98 -20.15
N PRO A 304 -1.56 -13.22 -19.03
CA PRO A 304 -2.74 -12.76 -18.30
C PRO A 304 -3.75 -12.02 -19.17
N LYS A 305 -3.28 -11.11 -20.05
CA LYS A 305 -4.15 -10.34 -20.94
C LYS A 305 -4.96 -11.23 -21.90
N ALA A 306 -4.38 -12.33 -22.36
CA ALA A 306 -5.07 -13.24 -23.26
C ALA A 306 -6.17 -14.00 -22.52
N VAL A 307 -5.88 -14.49 -21.30
CA VAL A 307 -6.84 -15.19 -20.45
C VAL A 307 -7.99 -14.28 -20.03
N MET A 308 -7.68 -13.06 -19.59
CA MET A 308 -8.69 -12.07 -19.22
C MET A 308 -9.63 -11.76 -20.39
N ALA A 309 -9.10 -11.58 -21.60
CA ALA A 309 -9.90 -11.31 -22.79
C ALA A 309 -10.74 -12.52 -23.24
N GLU A 310 -10.21 -13.74 -23.13
CA GLU A 310 -10.89 -14.97 -23.54
C GLU A 310 -12.07 -15.31 -22.62
N TYR A 311 -11.88 -15.18 -21.31
CA TYR A 311 -12.89 -15.56 -20.31
C TYR A 311 -13.70 -14.38 -19.75
N GLY A 312 -13.43 -13.15 -20.21
CA GLY A 312 -14.16 -11.95 -19.77
C GLY A 312 -13.91 -11.62 -18.30
N LEU A 313 -12.69 -11.82 -17.81
CA LEU A 313 -12.30 -11.53 -16.43
C LEU A 313 -11.79 -10.08 -16.35
N GLU A 314 -12.61 -9.16 -15.82
CA GLU A 314 -12.27 -7.74 -15.74
C GLU A 314 -11.62 -7.37 -14.39
N ARG A 315 -12.06 -8.00 -13.30
CA ARG A 315 -11.68 -7.70 -11.91
C ARG A 315 -10.88 -8.81 -11.24
N THR A 316 -11.00 -10.04 -11.72
CA THR A 316 -10.33 -11.21 -11.16
C THR A 316 -8.82 -11.08 -11.33
N PRO A 317 -8.02 -11.12 -10.26
CA PRO A 317 -6.56 -11.15 -10.39
C PRO A 317 -6.10 -12.40 -11.17
N VAL A 318 -5.32 -12.15 -12.22
CA VAL A 318 -4.65 -13.20 -13.01
C VAL A 318 -3.13 -13.08 -12.85
N LEU A 319 -2.52 -14.08 -12.24
CA LEU A 319 -1.07 -14.23 -12.05
C LEU A 319 -0.49 -15.16 -13.11
N TRP A 320 0.60 -14.72 -13.71
CA TRP A 320 1.37 -15.45 -14.69
C TRP A 320 2.45 -16.30 -14.01
N LEU A 321 2.31 -17.62 -14.10
CA LEU A 321 3.31 -18.58 -13.64
C LEU A 321 4.48 -18.63 -14.65
N SER A 322 5.55 -17.87 -14.37
CA SER A 322 6.67 -17.71 -15.29
C SER A 322 8.00 -17.51 -14.57
N ARG A 323 9.09 -17.99 -15.19
CA ARG A 323 10.47 -17.73 -14.73
C ARG A 323 10.98 -16.34 -15.10
N VAL A 324 10.37 -15.71 -16.11
CA VAL A 324 10.82 -14.42 -16.63
C VAL A 324 10.01 -13.32 -15.94
N ALA A 325 10.63 -12.68 -14.94
CA ALA A 325 10.06 -11.55 -14.21
C ALA A 325 10.10 -10.25 -15.05
N ALA A 326 9.46 -10.27 -16.23
CA ALA A 326 9.34 -9.10 -17.10
C ALA A 326 8.06 -8.29 -16.84
N GLU A 327 7.03 -8.92 -16.27
CA GLU A 327 5.72 -8.32 -15.97
C GLU A 327 5.43 -8.41 -14.47
N LYS A 328 4.54 -7.56 -13.94
CA LYS A 328 4.37 -7.44 -12.48
C LYS A 328 3.32 -8.37 -11.88
N ASN A 329 2.52 -9.06 -12.69
CA ASN A 329 1.65 -10.15 -12.25
C ASN A 329 2.36 -11.49 -12.48
N VAL A 330 3.64 -11.61 -12.12
CA VAL A 330 4.42 -12.83 -12.38
C VAL A 330 4.76 -13.50 -11.07
N ILE A 331 4.43 -14.77 -10.97
CA ILE A 331 4.83 -15.63 -9.87
C ILE A 331 5.81 -16.67 -10.39
N ARG A 332 6.92 -16.84 -9.67
CA ARG A 332 7.93 -17.83 -10.05
C ARG A 332 7.47 -19.22 -9.63
N PRO A 333 7.65 -20.25 -10.48
CA PRO A 333 7.24 -21.62 -10.18
C PRO A 333 8.12 -22.30 -9.11
N SER A 334 9.30 -21.74 -8.81
CA SER A 334 10.24 -22.28 -7.86
C SER A 334 10.79 -21.15 -6.96
N PRO A 335 10.89 -21.37 -5.64
CA PRO A 335 10.45 -22.59 -4.95
C PRO A 335 8.89 -22.63 -4.86
N PRO A 336 8.26 -23.81 -4.69
CA PRO A 336 6.81 -23.96 -4.83
C PRO A 336 6.03 -23.14 -3.79
N GLU A 337 6.62 -22.86 -2.64
CA GLU A 337 6.06 -22.08 -1.53
C GLU A 337 5.64 -20.68 -1.97
N ASN A 338 6.25 -20.10 -3.01
CA ASN A 338 5.78 -18.84 -3.58
C ASN A 338 4.31 -18.92 -4.00
N VAL A 339 3.94 -20.00 -4.69
CA VAL A 339 2.58 -20.23 -5.17
C VAL A 339 1.65 -20.55 -4.00
N ALA A 340 2.11 -21.35 -3.04
CA ALA A 340 1.35 -21.64 -1.83
C ALA A 340 0.99 -20.35 -1.07
N MET A 341 1.98 -19.52 -0.77
CA MET A 341 1.79 -18.25 -0.06
C MET A 341 0.81 -17.32 -0.79
N ALA A 342 0.92 -17.21 -2.12
CA ALA A 342 0.01 -16.36 -2.90
C ALA A 342 -1.45 -16.86 -2.83
N ILE A 343 -1.67 -18.17 -2.92
CA ILE A 343 -3.00 -18.78 -2.83
C ILE A 343 -3.56 -18.67 -1.42
N GLU A 344 -2.78 -19.03 -0.40
CA GLU A 344 -3.20 -18.96 1.01
C GLU A 344 -3.53 -17.55 1.45
N HIS A 345 -2.70 -16.58 1.05
CA HIS A 345 -2.94 -15.17 1.32
C HIS A 345 -4.26 -14.70 0.70
N PHE A 346 -4.48 -15.04 -0.57
CA PHE A 346 -5.74 -14.74 -1.25
C PHE A 346 -6.94 -15.38 -0.55
N ILE A 347 -6.87 -16.68 -0.24
CA ILE A 347 -7.96 -17.41 0.42
C ILE A 347 -8.30 -16.76 1.77
N ALA A 348 -7.30 -16.39 2.58
CA ALA A 348 -7.51 -15.80 3.90
C ALA A 348 -8.08 -14.36 3.87
N ALA A 349 -7.85 -13.64 2.77
CA ALA A 349 -8.34 -12.27 2.55
C ALA A 349 -9.69 -12.21 1.84
N SER A 350 -10.16 -13.32 1.25
CA SER A 350 -11.34 -13.34 0.38
C SER A 350 -12.61 -13.83 1.07
N GLU A 351 -13.75 -13.30 0.64
CA GLU A 351 -15.07 -13.87 0.86
C GLU A 351 -15.42 -14.85 -0.26
N ARG A 352 -15.86 -16.05 0.12
CA ARG A 352 -16.22 -17.10 -0.84
C ARG A 352 -15.14 -17.38 -1.91
N PRO A 353 -13.86 -17.58 -1.53
CA PRO A 353 -12.76 -17.71 -2.48
C PRO A 353 -12.94 -18.88 -3.45
N ALA A 354 -12.55 -18.64 -4.70
CA ALA A 354 -12.34 -19.65 -5.74
C ALA A 354 -10.97 -19.40 -6.37
N VAL A 355 -10.15 -20.45 -6.51
CA VAL A 355 -8.79 -20.37 -7.04
C VAL A 355 -8.65 -21.34 -8.19
N LEU A 356 -8.07 -20.90 -9.30
CA LEU A 356 -7.66 -21.74 -10.42
C LEU A 356 -6.14 -21.76 -10.50
N LEU A 357 -5.53 -22.94 -10.35
CA LEU A 357 -4.08 -23.16 -10.50
C LEU A 357 -3.80 -23.95 -11.78
N ASP A 358 -3.70 -23.25 -12.90
CA ASP A 358 -3.28 -23.77 -14.20
C ASP A 358 -1.74 -23.78 -14.33
N GLY A 359 -1.15 -24.97 -14.27
CA GLY A 359 0.30 -25.16 -14.38
C GLY A 359 0.91 -26.07 -13.32
N PHE A 360 0.13 -27.00 -12.76
CA PHE A 360 0.62 -27.97 -11.79
C PHE A 360 1.79 -28.80 -12.34
N GLU A 361 1.70 -29.26 -13.60
CA GLU A 361 2.78 -29.95 -14.32
C GLU A 361 4.06 -29.10 -14.39
N TYR A 362 3.89 -27.79 -14.52
CA TYR A 362 5.01 -26.87 -14.61
C TYR A 362 5.68 -26.62 -13.26
N LEU A 363 4.91 -26.67 -12.16
CA LEU A 363 5.49 -26.71 -10.82
C LEU A 363 6.32 -27.98 -10.64
N VAL A 364 5.79 -29.14 -11.04
CA VAL A 364 6.51 -30.42 -10.94
C VAL A 364 7.70 -30.49 -11.88
N SER A 365 7.68 -29.81 -13.04
CA SER A 365 8.84 -29.77 -13.93
C SER A 365 9.97 -28.87 -13.41
N HIS A 366 9.69 -27.98 -12.45
CA HIS A 366 10.65 -27.00 -11.92
C HIS A 366 11.07 -27.27 -10.46
N ASN A 367 10.42 -28.24 -9.81
CA ASN A 367 10.66 -28.64 -8.43
C ASN A 367 10.59 -30.17 -8.35
N ASP A 368 10.96 -30.78 -7.23
CA ASP A 368 10.68 -32.20 -7.06
C ASP A 368 9.19 -32.45 -6.76
N PHE A 369 8.67 -33.61 -7.18
CA PHE A 369 7.26 -33.98 -6.96
C PHE A 369 6.87 -33.97 -5.48
N GLY A 370 7.78 -34.36 -4.58
CA GLY A 370 7.52 -34.39 -3.14
C GLY A 370 7.19 -33.01 -2.58
N SER A 371 7.97 -32.00 -2.96
CA SER A 371 7.74 -30.60 -2.57
C SER A 371 6.42 -30.04 -3.13
N VAL A 372 6.05 -30.40 -4.36
CA VAL A 372 4.76 -29.96 -4.93
C VAL A 372 3.58 -30.68 -4.30
N LEU A 373 3.74 -31.96 -3.94
CA LEU A 373 2.73 -32.71 -3.20
C LEU A 373 2.53 -32.15 -1.79
N ALA A 374 3.63 -31.75 -1.11
CA ALA A 374 3.55 -31.04 0.17
C ALA A 374 2.76 -29.73 0.05
N LEU A 375 3.05 -28.92 -0.98
CA LEU A 375 2.25 -27.73 -1.30
C LEU A 375 0.76 -28.07 -1.49
N LEU A 376 0.43 -29.16 -2.18
CA LEU A 376 -0.97 -29.55 -2.38
C LEU A 376 -1.65 -29.93 -1.05
N HIS A 377 -0.93 -30.57 -0.13
CA HIS A 377 -1.44 -30.86 1.22
C HIS A 377 -1.71 -29.57 2.02
N ASP A 378 -0.77 -28.62 2.02
CA ASP A 378 -0.92 -27.35 2.72
C ASP A 378 -2.11 -26.54 2.15
N LEU A 379 -2.22 -26.50 0.82
CA LEU A 379 -3.35 -25.85 0.15
C LEU A 379 -4.69 -26.53 0.47
N ASN A 380 -4.73 -27.86 0.54
CA ASN A 380 -5.94 -28.59 0.93
C ASN A 380 -6.45 -28.21 2.32
N GLU A 381 -5.53 -28.08 3.29
CA GLU A 381 -5.87 -27.64 4.64
C GLU A 381 -6.43 -26.22 4.63
N SER A 382 -5.77 -25.30 3.93
CA SER A 382 -6.23 -23.92 3.77
C SER A 382 -7.61 -23.84 3.10
N VAL A 383 -7.82 -24.64 2.04
CA VAL A 383 -9.08 -24.73 1.31
C VAL A 383 -10.22 -25.18 2.22
N ALA A 384 -10.00 -26.22 3.02
CA ALA A 384 -10.98 -26.75 3.95
C ALA A 384 -11.33 -25.74 5.07
N ILE A 385 -10.33 -25.07 5.66
CA ILE A 385 -10.52 -24.11 6.75
C ILE A 385 -11.36 -22.90 6.30
N HIS A 386 -11.14 -22.42 5.07
CA HIS A 386 -11.73 -21.19 4.57
C HIS A 386 -12.96 -21.41 3.67
N GLU A 387 -13.47 -22.65 3.59
CA GLU A 387 -14.57 -23.02 2.69
C GLU A 387 -14.33 -22.52 1.24
N SER A 388 -13.08 -22.60 0.78
CA SER A 388 -12.70 -22.16 -0.56
C SER A 388 -12.89 -23.28 -1.58
N ILE A 389 -12.76 -22.96 -2.86
CA ILE A 389 -12.70 -23.95 -3.94
C ILE A 389 -11.35 -23.78 -4.64
N LEU A 390 -10.58 -24.85 -4.73
CA LEU A 390 -9.36 -24.88 -5.54
C LEU A 390 -9.58 -25.78 -6.75
N LEU A 391 -9.36 -25.25 -7.95
CA LEU A 391 -9.42 -25.96 -9.22
C LEU A 391 -8.00 -26.13 -9.75
N VAL A 392 -7.63 -27.37 -10.06
CA VAL A 392 -6.32 -27.70 -10.63
C VAL A 392 -6.55 -28.50 -11.91
N PRO A 393 -6.40 -27.90 -13.10
CA PRO A 393 -6.34 -28.66 -14.34
C PRO A 393 -5.13 -29.59 -14.31
N PHE A 394 -5.32 -30.83 -14.75
CA PHE A 394 -4.30 -31.87 -14.65
C PHE A 394 -4.38 -32.83 -15.83
N ASP A 395 -3.28 -32.96 -16.58
CA ASP A 395 -3.13 -33.99 -17.61
C ASP A 395 -2.54 -35.27 -16.99
N PRO A 396 -3.30 -36.36 -16.84
CA PRO A 396 -2.80 -37.60 -16.23
C PRO A 396 -1.67 -38.24 -17.04
N SER A 397 -1.50 -37.91 -18.32
CA SER A 397 -0.40 -38.44 -19.14
C SER A 397 0.98 -37.86 -18.78
N ALA A 398 1.01 -36.75 -18.03
CA ALA A 398 2.25 -36.11 -17.58
C ALA A 398 2.87 -36.77 -16.32
N PHE A 399 2.15 -37.71 -15.69
CA PHE A 399 2.52 -38.29 -14.40
C PHE A 399 2.56 -39.82 -14.46
N ASN A 400 3.35 -40.44 -13.58
CA ASN A 400 3.35 -41.89 -13.44
C ASN A 400 2.20 -42.37 -12.52
N GLU A 401 1.89 -43.67 -12.58
CA GLU A 401 0.78 -44.25 -11.80
C GLU A 401 0.90 -44.01 -10.28
N ARG A 402 2.13 -43.98 -9.76
CA ARG A 402 2.38 -43.74 -8.33
C ARG A 402 2.04 -42.30 -7.95
N GLU A 403 2.46 -41.33 -8.75
CA GLU A 403 2.16 -39.91 -8.54
C GLU A 403 0.66 -39.64 -8.61
N ILE A 404 -0.03 -40.19 -9.62
CA ILE A 404 -1.49 -40.09 -9.77
C ILE A 404 -2.20 -40.70 -8.54
N ALA A 405 -1.74 -41.85 -8.06
CA ALA A 405 -2.32 -42.51 -6.90
C ALA A 405 -2.14 -41.69 -5.60
N LEU A 406 -1.04 -40.95 -5.47
CA LEU A 406 -0.81 -40.04 -4.34
C LEU A 406 -1.74 -38.82 -4.41
N ILE A 407 -1.80 -38.15 -5.56
CA ILE A 407 -2.67 -36.97 -5.76
C ILE A 407 -4.14 -37.32 -5.52
N ARG A 408 -4.63 -38.45 -6.06
CA ARG A 408 -6.03 -38.87 -5.94
C ARG A 408 -6.50 -39.07 -4.50
N ARG A 409 -5.58 -39.31 -3.55
CA ARG A 409 -5.96 -39.43 -2.13
C ARG A 409 -6.32 -38.09 -1.49
N GLU A 410 -5.86 -37.00 -2.09
CA GLU A 410 -5.93 -35.66 -1.54
C GLU A 410 -7.06 -34.83 -2.16
N VAL A 411 -7.53 -35.19 -3.36
CA VAL A 411 -8.38 -34.32 -4.18
C VAL A 411 -9.62 -35.04 -4.70
N ARG A 412 -10.61 -34.25 -5.11
CA ARG A 412 -11.81 -34.76 -5.80
C ARG A 412 -11.64 -34.67 -7.31
N LEU A 413 -11.68 -35.82 -7.99
CA LEU A 413 -11.51 -35.89 -9.45
C LEU A 413 -12.81 -35.56 -10.18
N ILE A 414 -12.72 -34.65 -11.16
CA ILE A 414 -13.79 -34.25 -12.06
C ILE A 414 -13.26 -34.10 -13.50
N GLY A 415 -14.16 -33.89 -14.46
CA GLY A 415 -13.82 -33.59 -15.85
C GLY A 415 -13.93 -34.78 -16.82
N PRO A 416 -13.70 -34.56 -18.13
CA PRO A 416 -14.02 -35.51 -19.19
C PRO A 416 -13.23 -36.81 -19.09
N MET A 417 -12.01 -36.77 -18.54
CA MET A 417 -11.15 -37.94 -18.42
C MET A 417 -11.32 -38.67 -17.07
N ALA A 418 -12.22 -38.22 -16.20
CA ALA A 418 -12.37 -38.79 -14.86
C ALA A 418 -12.95 -40.22 -14.84
N GLU A 419 -13.73 -40.59 -15.85
CA GLU A 419 -14.35 -41.93 -15.94
C GLU A 419 -13.32 -43.07 -16.02
N GLU A 420 -12.08 -42.78 -16.46
CA GLU A 420 -10.98 -43.74 -16.55
C GLU A 420 -10.31 -44.04 -15.20
N PHE A 421 -10.56 -43.23 -14.14
CA PHE A 421 -9.75 -43.24 -12.91
C PHE A 421 -10.52 -43.55 -11.59
N GLY A 422 -11.81 -43.88 -11.64
CA GLY A 422 -12.60 -44.32 -10.47
C GLY A 422 -13.87 -43.49 -10.19
N GLN A 423 -14.38 -43.52 -8.95
CA GLN A 423 -15.68 -42.91 -8.57
C GLN A 423 -15.74 -41.40 -8.92
N VAL A 424 -16.41 -41.11 -10.04
CA VAL A 424 -16.58 -39.76 -10.57
C VAL A 424 -17.65 -39.02 -9.78
N THR A 425 -17.33 -37.80 -9.36
CA THR A 425 -18.39 -36.85 -9.02
C THR A 425 -18.92 -36.30 -10.33
N LYS A 426 -20.11 -36.77 -10.74
CA LYS A 426 -20.79 -36.21 -11.91
C LYS A 426 -21.16 -34.76 -11.61
N ILE A 427 -20.49 -33.83 -12.29
CA ILE A 427 -20.92 -32.44 -12.37
C ILE A 427 -21.55 -32.31 -13.75
N SER A 428 -22.88 -32.40 -13.79
CA SER A 428 -23.64 -32.13 -15.01
C SER A 428 -23.71 -30.62 -15.23
N PRO A 429 -23.60 -30.13 -16.48
CA PRO A 429 -23.89 -28.75 -16.83
C PRO A 429 -25.36 -28.38 -16.62
#